data_AF-A0A7C3LEQ1-F1
#
_entry.id   AF-A0A7C3LEQ1-F1
#
_cell.length_a   1.000
_cell.length_b   1.000
_cell.length_c   1.000
_cell.angle_alpha   90.00
_cell.angle_beta   90.00
_cell.angle_gamma   90.00
#
_symmetry.space_group_name_H-M   'P 1'
#
loop_
_entity.id
_entity.type
_entity.pdbx_description
1 polymer ?
#
loop_
_entity_poly.entity_id
_entity_poly.type
_entity_poly.pdbx_seq_one_letter_code
_entity_poly.pdbx_strand_id
1 'polypeptide(L)'
;MQLTATTPASNKLRRGWAYAQRELIYLTWAVMDVSLLVPLMMAVMLWARLWPPGLVFLLALSIMLFSFNLTRLMGALGLPPGRQQIVTAVTLLLVILFILGTLVHSGSAPLFRANGGLLIQDSILFIVIVFLWVRGIQLAKRGYGIQRAGLRLRVGGLILAPLLIIFSQQLWWDVTPFIMLFFLAGFTAVALIRAEEAEQDQSGQIVVLQPRWFAVVFAAALFVVLLATILALFLSGAPAAALAGGLGALALAFQLTLTVSLFSLVYLLSPLMLLTQFFFEAIAALFRERGLALPNPDQLLRPFPQVRPDEPLEFGPDAAVNWQIILILLGVAVILLAALFIRRSYRQGSLAERNGMRADGLAAADDAADEGLARRLLSK
;
A
#
# COMPACT_ATOMS: atom_id res chain seq x y z
N MET A 1 9.52 16.87 40.51
CA MET A 1 9.21 16.17 39.24
C MET A 1 8.73 17.23 38.26
N GLN A 2 9.62 17.75 37.41
CA GLN A 2 9.31 18.88 36.53
C GLN A 2 8.64 18.36 35.25
N LEU A 3 7.40 18.80 35.01
CA LEU A 3 6.68 18.58 33.75
C LEU A 3 7.37 19.40 32.66
N THR A 4 8.32 18.81 31.96
CA THR A 4 8.89 19.41 30.74
C THR A 4 7.78 19.57 29.72
N ALA A 5 7.33 20.82 29.51
CA ALA A 5 6.35 21.16 28.51
C ALA A 5 6.87 20.76 27.12
N THR A 6 6.31 19.68 26.55
CA THR A 6 6.64 19.25 25.19
C THR A 6 6.16 20.29 24.19
N THR A 7 7.07 20.81 23.37
CA THR A 7 6.74 21.81 22.35
C THR A 7 5.69 21.26 21.36
N PRO A 8 4.74 22.07 20.87
CA PRO A 8 3.63 21.61 20.02
C PRO A 8 4.09 20.94 18.71
N ALA A 9 5.28 21.28 18.21
CA ALA A 9 5.89 20.63 17.04
C ALA A 9 6.20 19.14 17.28
N SER A 10 6.71 18.79 18.48
CA SER A 10 7.01 17.40 18.84
C SER A 10 5.75 16.51 18.86
N ASN A 11 4.61 17.08 19.26
CA ASN A 11 3.33 16.37 19.30
C ASN A 11 2.73 16.12 17.92
N LYS A 12 3.00 16.96 16.91
CA LYS A 12 2.59 16.70 15.52
C LYS A 12 3.42 15.57 14.91
N LEU A 13 4.74 15.60 15.15
CA LEU A 13 5.68 14.59 14.62
C LEU A 13 5.41 13.21 15.22
N ARG A 14 5.17 13.12 16.53
CA ARG A 14 4.77 11.86 17.19
C ARG A 14 3.47 11.29 16.63
N ARG A 15 2.45 12.12 16.38
CA ARG A 15 1.18 11.68 15.77
C ARG A 15 1.35 11.22 14.33
N GLY A 16 2.15 11.92 13.54
CA GLY A 16 2.47 11.52 12.16
C GLY A 16 3.20 10.18 12.13
N TRP A 17 4.17 10.00 13.03
CA TRP A 17 4.92 8.76 13.14
C TRP A 17 4.06 7.57 13.61
N ALA A 18 3.17 7.78 14.57
CA ALA A 18 2.19 6.75 15.00
C ALA A 18 1.32 6.25 13.84
N TYR A 19 0.91 7.18 12.99
CA TYR A 19 0.16 6.87 11.79
C TYR A 19 1.03 6.08 10.80
N ALA A 20 2.26 6.55 10.52
CA ALA A 20 3.19 5.87 9.62
C ALA A 20 3.51 4.43 10.08
N GLN A 21 3.72 4.22 11.38
CA GLN A 21 3.96 2.89 11.94
C GLN A 21 2.79 1.94 11.66
N ARG A 22 1.55 2.41 11.85
CA ARG A 22 0.35 1.59 11.55
C ARG A 22 0.23 1.28 10.07
N GLU A 23 0.51 2.25 9.19
CA GLU A 23 0.53 2.01 7.74
C GLU A 23 1.62 1.01 7.34
N LEU A 24 2.80 1.08 7.97
CA LEU A 24 3.90 0.13 7.75
C LEU A 24 3.51 -1.31 8.12
N ILE A 25 2.73 -1.51 9.19
CA ILE A 25 2.24 -2.85 9.55
C ILE A 25 1.29 -3.39 8.48
N TYR A 26 0.37 -2.57 7.96
CA TYR A 26 -0.51 -2.98 6.86
C TYR A 26 0.28 -3.28 5.58
N LEU A 27 1.26 -2.43 5.25
CA LEU A 27 2.09 -2.61 4.06
C LEU A 27 2.92 -3.89 4.15
N THR A 28 3.59 -4.13 5.27
CA THR A 28 4.38 -5.36 5.49
C THR A 28 3.50 -6.61 5.42
N TRP A 29 2.27 -6.56 5.93
CA TRP A 29 1.32 -7.66 5.76
C TRP A 29 0.89 -7.89 4.31
N ALA A 30 0.65 -6.82 3.55
CA ALA A 30 0.30 -6.92 2.14
C ALA A 30 1.47 -7.48 1.32
N VAL A 31 2.68 -6.97 1.55
CA VAL A 31 3.92 -7.46 0.91
C VAL A 31 4.14 -8.95 1.23
N MET A 32 3.97 -9.34 2.49
CA MET A 32 4.08 -10.74 2.91
C MET A 32 3.05 -11.62 2.18
N ASP A 33 1.78 -11.24 2.16
CA ASP A 33 0.74 -12.00 1.46
C ASP A 33 1.01 -12.11 -0.06
N VAL A 34 1.38 -11.00 -0.71
CA VAL A 34 1.62 -10.97 -2.16
C VAL A 34 2.88 -11.73 -2.55
N SER A 35 3.94 -11.67 -1.73
CA SER A 35 5.16 -12.44 -1.96
C SER A 35 4.93 -13.95 -1.98
N LEU A 36 3.94 -14.44 -1.22
CA LEU A 36 3.51 -15.83 -1.26
C LEU A 36 2.62 -16.12 -2.48
N LEU A 37 1.73 -15.19 -2.84
CA LEU A 37 0.76 -15.40 -3.91
C LEU A 37 1.35 -15.31 -5.32
N VAL A 38 2.36 -14.46 -5.54
CA VAL A 38 2.91 -14.25 -6.89
C VAL A 38 3.55 -15.52 -7.48
N PRO A 39 4.42 -16.26 -6.77
CA PRO A 39 4.94 -17.52 -7.28
C PRO A 39 3.82 -18.52 -7.58
N LEU A 40 2.79 -18.60 -6.73
CA LEU A 40 1.62 -19.45 -6.94
C LEU A 40 0.84 -19.05 -8.19
N MET A 41 0.56 -17.75 -8.35
CA MET A 41 -0.14 -17.20 -9.50
C MET A 41 0.61 -17.51 -10.80
N MET A 42 1.92 -17.31 -10.81
CA MET A 42 2.77 -17.59 -11.97
C MET A 42 2.88 -19.09 -12.29
N ALA A 43 2.81 -19.95 -11.28
CA ALA A 43 2.80 -21.39 -11.48
C ALA A 43 1.48 -21.89 -12.08
N VAL A 44 0.34 -21.37 -11.60
CA VAL A 44 -1.00 -21.74 -12.07
C VAL A 44 -1.30 -21.12 -13.44
N MET A 45 -0.95 -19.85 -13.63
CA MET A 45 -1.17 -19.10 -14.85
C MET A 45 0.05 -19.27 -15.76
N LEU A 46 0.17 -20.41 -16.43
CA LEU A 46 1.31 -20.72 -17.30
C LEU A 46 1.58 -19.64 -18.36
N TRP A 47 0.56 -18.90 -18.79
CA TRP A 47 0.71 -17.76 -19.72
C TRP A 47 1.30 -16.51 -19.06
N ALA A 48 1.17 -16.36 -17.74
CA ALA A 48 1.79 -15.27 -16.99
C ALA A 48 3.31 -15.35 -17.00
N ARG A 49 3.91 -16.45 -17.50
CA ARG A 49 5.35 -16.55 -17.79
C ARG A 49 5.86 -15.45 -18.73
N LEU A 50 5.00 -14.87 -19.57
CA LEU A 50 5.35 -13.76 -20.44
C LEU A 50 5.50 -12.43 -19.68
N TRP A 51 5.04 -12.38 -18.43
CA TRP A 51 5.04 -11.17 -17.62
C TRP A 51 6.24 -11.17 -16.68
N PRO A 52 7.00 -10.06 -16.59
CA PRO A 52 8.01 -9.89 -15.57
C PRO A 52 7.40 -10.14 -14.17
N PRO A 53 8.01 -11.00 -13.34
CA PRO A 53 7.43 -11.37 -12.04
C PRO A 53 7.28 -10.16 -11.10
N GLY A 54 8.17 -9.15 -11.26
CA GLY A 54 8.06 -7.89 -10.53
C GLY A 54 6.81 -7.08 -10.88
N LEU A 55 6.37 -7.09 -12.15
CA LEU A 55 5.13 -6.44 -12.56
C LEU A 55 3.89 -7.17 -12.03
N VAL A 56 3.91 -8.50 -12.03
CA VAL A 56 2.81 -9.30 -11.44
C VAL A 56 2.69 -9.03 -9.94
N PHE A 57 3.83 -8.93 -9.24
CA PHE A 57 3.85 -8.54 -7.83
C PHE A 57 3.30 -7.13 -7.61
N LEU A 58 3.75 -6.15 -8.40
CA LEU A 58 3.27 -4.78 -8.36
C LEU A 58 1.76 -4.69 -8.58
N LEU A 59 1.25 -5.41 -9.58
CA LEU A 59 -0.17 -5.47 -9.89
C LEU A 59 -0.96 -6.09 -8.73
N ALA A 60 -0.51 -7.24 -8.23
CA ALA A 60 -1.19 -7.93 -7.14
C ALA A 60 -1.22 -7.09 -5.85
N LEU A 61 -0.10 -6.43 -5.53
CA LEU A 61 0.00 -5.52 -4.39
C LEU A 61 -0.86 -4.27 -4.59
N SER A 62 -0.92 -3.72 -5.80
CA SER A 62 -1.77 -2.56 -6.12
C SER A 62 -3.24 -2.90 -5.95
N ILE A 63 -3.71 -4.04 -6.47
CA ILE A 63 -5.10 -4.49 -6.31
C ILE A 63 -5.46 -4.65 -4.82
N MET A 64 -4.57 -5.30 -4.07
CA MET A 64 -4.77 -5.56 -2.63
C MET A 64 -4.79 -4.26 -1.81
N LEU A 65 -3.84 -3.36 -2.04
CA LEU A 65 -3.77 -2.07 -1.36
C LEU A 65 -4.92 -1.14 -1.78
N PHE A 66 -5.35 -1.21 -3.03
CA PHE A 66 -6.46 -0.41 -3.52
C PHE A 66 -7.78 -0.81 -2.83
N SER A 67 -8.10 -2.11 -2.76
CA SER A 67 -9.32 -2.56 -2.07
C SER A 67 -9.28 -2.29 -0.56
N PHE A 68 -8.10 -2.39 0.05
CA PHE A 68 -7.84 -2.00 1.43
C PHE A 68 -8.13 -0.50 1.67
N ASN A 69 -7.53 0.37 0.86
CA ASN A 69 -7.68 1.82 0.98
C ASN A 69 -9.11 2.27 0.67
N LEU A 70 -9.77 1.66 -0.32
CA LEU A 70 -11.18 1.89 -0.62
C LEU A 70 -12.06 1.57 0.59
N THR A 71 -11.84 0.41 1.22
CA THR A 71 -12.60 0.00 2.42
C THR A 71 -12.41 0.99 3.57
N ARG A 72 -11.17 1.41 3.82
CA ARG A 72 -10.87 2.41 4.85
C ARG A 72 -11.47 3.76 4.54
N LEU A 73 -11.41 4.22 3.29
CA LEU A 73 -12.10 5.43 2.86
C LEU A 73 -13.60 5.32 3.12
N MET A 74 -14.27 4.25 2.67
CA MET A 74 -15.72 4.13 2.85
C MET A 74 -16.13 4.13 4.32
N GLY A 75 -15.37 3.44 5.18
CA GLY A 75 -15.56 3.49 6.63
C GLY A 75 -15.30 4.89 7.21
N ALA A 76 -14.24 5.54 6.74
CA ALA A 76 -13.90 6.90 7.10
C ALA A 76 -14.80 7.96 6.47
N LEU A 77 -15.64 7.63 5.47
CA LEU A 77 -16.78 8.38 4.92
C LEU A 77 -18.09 8.03 5.66
N GLY A 78 -18.08 7.08 6.58
CA GLY A 78 -19.25 6.68 7.36
C GLY A 78 -20.41 6.25 6.47
N LEU A 79 -20.11 5.68 5.30
CA LEU A 79 -21.14 5.21 4.38
C LEU A 79 -21.90 4.05 5.05
N PRO A 80 -23.24 3.97 4.88
CA PRO A 80 -24.00 2.83 5.39
C PRO A 80 -23.52 1.53 4.72
N PRO A 81 -23.57 0.38 5.42
CA PRO A 81 -22.96 -0.86 4.96
C PRO A 81 -23.49 -1.33 3.60
N GLY A 82 -24.77 -1.11 3.29
CA GLY A 82 -25.33 -1.42 1.97
C GLY A 82 -24.68 -0.62 0.83
N ARG A 83 -24.43 0.69 1.03
CA ARG A 83 -23.72 1.50 0.03
C ARG A 83 -22.26 1.10 -0.09
N GLN A 84 -21.60 0.69 1.00
CA GLN A 84 -20.22 0.20 0.95
C GLN A 84 -20.11 -1.05 0.08
N GLN A 85 -21.06 -1.99 0.20
CA GLN A 85 -21.09 -3.21 -0.61
C GLN A 85 -21.25 -2.90 -2.10
N ILE A 86 -22.19 -2.01 -2.45
CA ILE A 86 -22.43 -1.59 -3.84
C ILE A 86 -21.18 -0.92 -4.42
N VAL A 87 -20.59 0.06 -3.73
CA VAL A 87 -19.38 0.75 -4.19
C VAL A 87 -18.22 -0.23 -4.35
N THR A 88 -18.03 -1.15 -3.41
CA THR A 88 -16.99 -2.18 -3.49
C THR A 88 -17.20 -3.09 -4.70
N ALA A 89 -18.42 -3.55 -4.94
CA ALA A 89 -18.75 -4.45 -6.05
C ALA A 89 -18.61 -3.76 -7.42
N VAL A 90 -19.12 -2.54 -7.55
CA VAL A 90 -18.98 -1.73 -8.78
C VAL A 90 -17.52 -1.44 -9.06
N THR A 91 -16.75 -1.04 -8.05
CA THR A 91 -15.32 -0.74 -8.23
C THR A 91 -14.54 -2.00 -8.60
N LEU A 92 -14.82 -3.15 -7.97
CA LEU A 92 -14.23 -4.43 -8.34
C LEU A 92 -14.55 -4.79 -9.80
N LEU A 93 -15.81 -4.64 -10.22
CA LEU A 93 -16.21 -4.91 -11.61
C LEU A 93 -15.44 -4.02 -12.59
N LEU A 94 -15.32 -2.72 -12.30
CA LEU A 94 -14.55 -1.79 -13.13
C LEU A 94 -13.07 -2.20 -13.21
N VAL A 95 -12.46 -2.57 -12.08
CA VAL A 95 -11.06 -3.03 -12.03
C VAL A 95 -10.88 -4.32 -12.85
N ILE A 96 -11.82 -5.25 -12.77
CA ILE A 96 -11.81 -6.49 -13.57
C ILE A 96 -11.92 -6.17 -15.06
N LEU A 97 -12.95 -5.42 -15.47
CA LEU A 97 -13.14 -5.04 -16.87
C LEU A 97 -11.93 -4.29 -17.44
N PHE A 98 -11.31 -3.45 -16.60
CA PHE A 98 -10.10 -2.73 -16.97
C PHE A 98 -8.89 -3.64 -17.15
N ILE A 99 -8.62 -4.53 -16.18
CA ILE A 99 -7.51 -5.47 -16.24
C ILE A 99 -7.69 -6.43 -17.42
N LEU A 100 -8.89 -7.00 -17.61
CA LEU A 100 -9.19 -7.84 -18.77
C LEU A 100 -9.04 -7.06 -20.08
N GLY A 101 -9.60 -5.86 -20.16
CA GLY A 101 -9.52 -5.02 -21.36
C GLY A 101 -8.08 -4.71 -21.75
N THR A 102 -7.24 -4.37 -20.78
CA THR A 102 -5.82 -4.05 -21.01
C THR A 102 -5.00 -5.28 -21.39
N LEU A 103 -5.22 -6.42 -20.72
CA LEU A 103 -4.59 -7.69 -21.07
C LEU A 103 -4.96 -8.15 -22.49
N VAL A 104 -6.25 -8.08 -22.84
CA VAL A 104 -6.77 -8.50 -24.15
C VAL A 104 -6.29 -7.58 -25.29
N HIS A 105 -6.18 -6.27 -25.05
CA HIS A 105 -5.82 -5.29 -26.09
C HIS A 105 -4.31 -5.05 -26.24
N SER A 106 -3.47 -5.47 -25.28
CA SER A 106 -2.01 -5.23 -25.30
C SER A 106 -1.22 -5.96 -26.41
N GLY A 107 -1.89 -6.49 -27.44
CA GLY A 107 -1.22 -6.93 -28.68
C GLY A 107 -0.42 -8.23 -28.58
N SER A 108 -0.19 -8.79 -27.39
CA SER A 108 0.42 -10.11 -27.20
C SER A 108 -0.47 -11.28 -27.68
N ALA A 109 -1.66 -10.98 -28.20
CA ALA A 109 -2.79 -11.87 -28.44
C ALA A 109 -2.87 -12.67 -29.78
N PRO A 110 -1.95 -12.62 -30.77
CA PRO A 110 -2.16 -13.45 -31.96
C PRO A 110 -2.06 -14.95 -31.66
N LEU A 111 -1.19 -15.35 -30.71
CA LEU A 111 -1.10 -16.75 -30.24
C LEU A 111 -2.31 -17.17 -29.37
N PHE A 112 -3.01 -16.22 -28.76
CA PHE A 112 -4.07 -16.48 -27.77
C PHE A 112 -5.46 -16.66 -28.40
N ARG A 113 -5.72 -16.04 -29.57
CA ARG A 113 -6.99 -16.21 -30.28
C ARG A 113 -7.12 -17.59 -30.96
N ALA A 114 -6.02 -18.29 -31.23
CA ALA A 114 -6.04 -19.51 -32.03
C ALA A 114 -6.58 -20.75 -31.30
N ASN A 115 -6.57 -20.80 -29.96
CA ASN A 115 -6.78 -22.06 -29.21
C ASN A 115 -8.06 -22.16 -28.38
N GLY A 116 -9.04 -21.26 -28.52
CA GLY A 116 -10.33 -21.35 -27.79
C GLY A 116 -10.25 -21.29 -26.26
N GLY A 117 -9.06 -21.19 -25.67
CA GLY A 117 -8.80 -21.21 -24.23
C GLY A 117 -8.97 -19.88 -23.49
N LEU A 118 -9.40 -18.81 -24.19
CA LEU A 118 -9.57 -17.47 -23.62
C LEU A 118 -10.50 -17.50 -22.40
N LEU A 119 -11.58 -18.29 -22.47
CA LEU A 119 -12.58 -18.37 -21.40
C LEU A 119 -12.00 -18.92 -20.07
N ILE A 120 -11.12 -19.92 -20.12
CA ILE A 120 -10.50 -20.50 -18.92
C ILE A 120 -9.48 -19.53 -18.34
N GLN A 121 -8.69 -18.88 -19.19
CA GLN A 121 -7.67 -17.93 -18.77
C GLN A 121 -8.28 -16.69 -18.11
N ASP A 122 -9.30 -16.12 -18.74
CA ASP A 122 -10.06 -14.97 -18.22
C ASP A 122 -10.74 -15.34 -16.90
N SER A 123 -11.25 -16.57 -16.78
CA SER A 123 -11.84 -17.07 -15.54
C SER A 123 -10.82 -17.18 -14.40
N ILE A 124 -9.62 -17.71 -14.67
CA ILE A 124 -8.55 -17.82 -13.65
C ILE A 124 -8.09 -16.43 -13.23
N LEU A 125 -7.87 -15.52 -14.18
CA LEU A 125 -7.50 -14.13 -13.90
C LEU A 125 -8.59 -13.43 -13.07
N PHE A 126 -9.86 -13.60 -13.44
CA PHE A 126 -11.00 -13.09 -12.68
C PHE A 126 -10.98 -13.60 -11.23
N ILE A 127 -10.83 -14.92 -11.03
CA ILE A 127 -10.76 -15.54 -9.70
C ILE A 127 -9.60 -14.96 -8.88
N VAL A 128 -8.43 -14.78 -9.50
CA VAL A 128 -7.25 -14.20 -8.85
C VAL A 128 -7.48 -12.74 -8.43
N ILE A 129 -8.06 -11.91 -9.30
CA ILE A 129 -8.38 -10.51 -8.98
C ILE A 129 -9.38 -10.44 -7.83
N VAL A 130 -10.46 -11.22 -7.89
CA VAL A 130 -11.47 -11.30 -6.82
C VAL A 130 -10.82 -11.77 -5.52
N PHE A 131 -9.95 -12.78 -5.57
CA PHE A 131 -9.25 -13.30 -4.41
C PHE A 131 -8.35 -12.25 -3.76
N LEU A 132 -7.51 -11.57 -4.54
CA LEU A 132 -6.66 -10.47 -4.07
C LEU A 132 -7.49 -9.32 -3.49
N TRP A 133 -8.60 -8.99 -4.14
CA TRP A 133 -9.52 -7.95 -3.69
C TRP A 133 -10.11 -8.28 -2.31
N VAL A 134 -10.62 -9.50 -2.14
CA VAL A 134 -11.15 -9.99 -0.87
C VAL A 134 -10.07 -9.98 0.21
N ARG A 135 -8.83 -10.37 -0.11
CA ARG A 135 -7.70 -10.30 0.82
C ARG A 135 -7.42 -8.87 1.28
N GLY A 136 -7.46 -7.89 0.39
CA GLY A 136 -7.29 -6.48 0.76
C GLY A 136 -8.43 -5.93 1.64
N ILE A 137 -9.69 -6.31 1.38
CA ILE A 137 -10.82 -5.97 2.27
C ILE A 137 -10.61 -6.59 3.66
N GLN A 138 -10.18 -7.85 3.72
CA GLN A 138 -9.91 -8.52 4.99
C GLN A 138 -8.78 -7.83 5.76
N LEU A 139 -7.80 -7.25 5.06
CA LEU A 139 -6.73 -6.48 5.66
C LEU A 139 -7.26 -5.24 6.41
N ALA A 140 -8.31 -4.60 5.88
CA ALA A 140 -8.94 -3.43 6.50
C ALA A 140 -9.80 -3.76 7.73
N LYS A 141 -10.41 -4.95 7.77
CA LYS A 141 -11.32 -5.37 8.84
C LYS A 141 -10.61 -5.97 10.06
N ARG A 142 -9.35 -6.40 9.91
CA ARG A 142 -8.66 -7.17 10.96
C ARG A 142 -8.04 -6.25 12.01
N GLY A 143 -8.35 -6.55 13.27
CA GLY A 143 -7.56 -6.09 14.41
C GLY A 143 -6.19 -6.78 14.45
N TYR A 144 -5.19 -6.03 14.89
CA TYR A 144 -3.81 -6.49 15.06
C TYR A 144 -3.68 -7.28 16.36
N GLY A 145 -2.98 -8.41 16.30
CA GLY A 145 -2.64 -9.18 17.50
C GLY A 145 -1.53 -10.17 17.17
N ILE A 146 -0.62 -10.38 18.12
CA ILE A 146 0.60 -11.15 17.91
C ILE A 146 0.36 -12.60 17.51
N GLN A 147 -0.67 -13.19 18.12
CA GLN A 147 -1.02 -14.59 17.90
C GLN A 147 -1.33 -14.81 16.41
N ARG A 148 -1.98 -13.84 15.78
CA ARG A 148 -2.34 -13.90 14.36
C ARG A 148 -1.14 -13.65 13.46
N ALA A 149 -0.28 -12.69 13.79
CA ALA A 149 0.92 -12.40 13.00
C ALA A 149 1.88 -13.60 12.98
N GLY A 150 2.15 -14.18 14.14
CA GLY A 150 2.99 -15.38 14.26
C GLY A 150 2.36 -16.60 13.59
N LEU A 151 1.06 -16.82 13.74
CA LEU A 151 0.35 -17.91 13.05
C LEU A 151 0.44 -17.75 11.53
N ARG A 152 0.26 -16.53 11.01
CA ARG A 152 0.38 -16.25 9.58
C ARG A 152 1.77 -16.53 9.03
N LEU A 153 2.81 -16.14 9.76
CA LEU A 153 4.20 -16.44 9.36
C LEU A 153 4.41 -17.96 9.30
N ARG A 154 3.95 -18.71 10.31
CA ARG A 154 4.10 -20.17 10.36
C ARG A 154 3.30 -20.87 9.27
N VAL A 155 2.03 -20.54 9.13
CA VAL A 155 1.14 -21.14 8.11
C VAL A 155 1.59 -20.74 6.71
N GLY A 156 1.95 -19.48 6.50
CA GLY A 156 2.48 -19.00 5.23
C GLY A 156 3.78 -19.70 4.86
N GLY A 157 4.73 -19.82 5.80
CA GLY A 157 5.97 -20.58 5.59
C GLY A 157 5.72 -22.07 5.33
N LEU A 158 4.77 -22.68 6.03
CA LEU A 158 4.37 -24.08 5.83
C LEU A 158 3.72 -24.31 4.45
N ILE A 159 2.96 -23.35 3.94
CA ILE A 159 2.39 -23.40 2.58
C ILE A 159 3.48 -23.15 1.54
N LEU A 160 4.42 -22.24 1.82
CA LEU A 160 5.49 -21.85 0.90
C LEU A 160 6.45 -23.02 0.62
N ALA A 161 6.81 -23.81 1.63
CA ALA A 161 7.73 -24.95 1.47
C ALA A 161 7.31 -25.99 0.40
N PRO A 162 6.11 -26.61 0.45
CA PRO A 162 5.68 -27.55 -0.57
C PRO A 162 5.45 -26.86 -1.91
N LEU A 163 5.01 -25.60 -1.91
CA LEU A 163 4.82 -24.80 -3.11
C LEU A 163 6.14 -24.61 -3.85
N LEU A 164 7.23 -24.35 -3.13
CA LEU A 164 8.57 -24.30 -3.71
C LEU A 164 9.01 -25.66 -4.24
N ILE A 165 8.79 -26.75 -3.51
CA ILE A 165 9.21 -28.08 -3.97
C ILE A 165 8.47 -28.47 -5.26
N ILE A 166 7.15 -28.30 -5.28
CA ILE A 166 6.29 -28.68 -6.41
C ILE A 166 6.59 -27.82 -7.63
N PHE A 167 6.70 -26.50 -7.46
CA PHE A 167 6.76 -25.59 -8.58
C PHE A 167 8.19 -25.17 -8.96
N SER A 168 9.21 -25.40 -8.15
CA SER A 168 10.61 -25.06 -8.50
C SER A 168 11.05 -25.62 -9.85
N GLN A 169 10.55 -26.81 -10.23
CA GLN A 169 10.86 -27.42 -11.52
C GLN A 169 10.08 -26.80 -12.69
N GLN A 170 8.98 -26.10 -12.40
CA GLN A 170 8.05 -25.57 -13.40
C GLN A 170 8.26 -24.06 -13.67
N LEU A 171 8.90 -23.32 -12.77
CA LEU A 171 9.24 -21.92 -12.99
C LEU A 171 10.65 -21.79 -13.56
N TRP A 172 10.78 -21.06 -14.67
CA TRP A 172 12.07 -20.78 -15.32
C TRP A 172 12.80 -19.57 -14.73
N TRP A 173 12.24 -18.98 -13.67
CA TRP A 173 12.75 -17.77 -13.02
C TRP A 173 12.97 -18.03 -11.53
N ASP A 174 13.85 -17.22 -10.94
CA ASP A 174 14.27 -17.39 -9.55
C ASP A 174 13.21 -16.91 -8.54
N VAL A 175 12.67 -17.83 -7.74
CA VAL A 175 11.65 -17.55 -6.72
C VAL A 175 12.26 -16.96 -5.44
N THR A 176 13.58 -17.05 -5.27
CA THR A 176 14.32 -16.63 -4.08
C THR A 176 13.99 -15.21 -3.59
N PRO A 177 13.87 -14.16 -4.44
CA PRO A 177 13.53 -12.82 -3.99
C PRO A 177 12.19 -12.74 -3.26
N PHE A 178 11.20 -13.53 -3.68
CA PHE A 178 9.87 -13.56 -3.06
C PHE A 178 9.89 -14.26 -1.71
N ILE A 179 10.69 -15.32 -1.58
CA ILE A 179 10.91 -16.01 -0.30
C ILE A 179 11.55 -15.03 0.70
N MET A 180 12.60 -14.32 0.27
CA MET A 180 13.26 -13.33 1.11
C MET A 180 12.32 -12.20 1.53
N LEU A 181 11.52 -11.66 0.59
CA LEU A 181 10.50 -10.66 0.89
C LEU A 181 9.46 -11.16 1.87
N PHE A 182 8.99 -12.41 1.73
CA PHE A 182 8.04 -13.03 2.62
C PHE A 182 8.56 -13.02 4.07
N PHE A 183 9.77 -13.53 4.29
CA PHE A 183 10.36 -13.59 5.61
C PHE A 183 10.74 -12.21 6.15
N LEU A 184 11.31 -11.34 5.32
CA LEU A 184 11.67 -9.98 5.74
C LEU A 184 10.43 -9.21 6.20
N ALA A 185 9.36 -9.20 5.38
CA ALA A 185 8.12 -8.52 5.71
C ALA A 185 7.42 -9.17 6.90
N GLY A 186 7.43 -10.50 6.99
CA GLY A 186 6.85 -11.26 8.09
C GLY A 186 7.55 -11.00 9.43
N PHE A 187 8.89 -11.05 9.47
CA PHE A 187 9.67 -10.75 10.68
C PHE A 187 9.54 -9.29 11.08
N THR A 188 9.56 -8.37 10.12
CA THR A 188 9.33 -6.94 10.39
C THR A 188 7.96 -6.74 11.02
N ALA A 189 6.90 -7.34 10.46
CA ALA A 189 5.55 -7.22 11.01
C ALA A 189 5.43 -7.82 12.41
N VAL A 190 5.97 -9.03 12.66
CA VAL A 190 5.93 -9.68 13.98
C VAL A 190 6.68 -8.85 15.01
N ALA A 191 7.85 -8.32 14.66
CA ALA A 191 8.66 -7.54 15.57
C ALA A 191 8.02 -6.18 15.88
N LEU A 192 7.39 -5.51 14.90
CA LEU A 192 6.64 -4.28 15.14
C LEU A 192 5.44 -4.48 16.07
N ILE A 193 4.68 -5.56 15.87
CA ILE A 193 3.55 -5.90 16.73
C ILE A 193 4.02 -6.27 18.14
N ARG A 194 5.15 -7.01 18.27
CA ARG A 194 5.79 -7.29 19.57
C ARG A 194 6.23 -6.03 20.29
N ALA A 195 6.83 -5.11 19.56
CA ALA A 195 7.28 -3.86 20.14
C ALA A 195 6.09 -3.01 20.62
N GLU A 196 5.00 -2.96 19.84
CA GLU A 196 3.75 -2.27 20.23
C GLU A 196 3.09 -2.93 21.45
N GLU A 197 2.94 -4.27 21.48
CA GLU A 197 2.35 -4.97 22.63
C GLU A 197 3.19 -4.84 23.90
N ALA A 198 4.52 -4.98 23.81
CA ALA A 198 5.40 -4.83 24.97
C ALA A 198 5.33 -3.41 25.57
N GLU A 199 5.18 -2.38 24.73
CA GLU A 199 5.05 -1.00 25.18
C GLU A 199 3.66 -0.73 25.77
N GLN A 200 2.62 -1.34 25.20
CA GLN A 200 1.25 -1.26 25.71
C GLN A 200 1.12 -1.93 27.09
N ASP A 201 1.77 -3.07 27.31
CA ASP A 201 1.77 -3.79 28.59
C ASP A 201 2.48 -3.00 29.70
N GLN A 202 3.56 -2.28 29.37
CA GLN A 202 4.34 -1.52 30.35
C GLN A 202 3.71 -0.18 30.72
N SER A 203 3.17 0.54 29.74
CA SER A 203 2.71 1.92 29.93
C SER A 203 1.21 2.06 30.15
N GLY A 204 0.44 1.00 29.87
CA GLY A 204 -1.03 1.05 29.84
C GLY A 204 -1.60 2.01 28.79
N GLN A 205 -0.74 2.65 27.98
CA GLN A 205 -1.09 3.58 26.93
C GLN A 205 -0.53 3.07 25.61
N ILE A 206 -1.17 3.47 24.51
CA ILE A 206 -0.66 3.20 23.16
C ILE A 206 0.50 4.17 22.94
N VAL A 207 1.70 3.77 23.35
CA VAL A 207 2.92 4.54 23.10
C VAL A 207 3.45 4.17 21.72
N VAL A 208 3.99 5.19 21.07
CA VAL A 208 4.43 5.13 19.68
C VAL A 208 5.91 4.78 19.69
N LEU A 209 6.25 3.67 19.05
CA LEU A 209 7.62 3.19 18.96
C LEU A 209 8.51 4.28 18.36
N GLN A 210 9.69 4.54 18.89
CA GLN A 210 10.56 5.58 18.29
C GLN A 210 11.10 5.11 16.92
N PRO A 211 11.31 6.02 15.93
CA PRO A 211 11.85 5.66 14.61
C PRO A 211 13.19 4.91 14.66
N ARG A 212 14.00 5.18 15.69
CA ARG A 212 15.28 4.48 15.93
C ARG A 212 15.07 2.99 16.20
N TRP A 213 14.06 2.65 17.00
CA TRP A 213 13.72 1.26 17.30
C TRP A 213 13.19 0.52 16.07
N PHE A 214 12.41 1.21 15.22
CA PHE A 214 12.01 0.65 13.93
C PHE A 214 13.22 0.26 13.09
N ALA A 215 14.22 1.14 12.96
CA ALA A 215 15.43 0.85 12.20
C ALA A 215 16.21 -0.34 12.78
N VAL A 216 16.31 -0.45 14.11
CA VAL A 216 16.96 -1.60 14.78
C VAL A 216 16.20 -2.90 14.50
N VAL A 217 14.88 -2.88 14.63
CA VAL A 217 14.02 -4.04 14.35
C VAL A 217 14.15 -4.49 12.89
N PHE A 218 14.11 -3.53 11.97
CA PHE A 218 14.26 -3.79 10.54
C PHE A 218 15.66 -4.36 10.22
N ALA A 219 16.72 -3.77 10.78
CA ALA A 219 18.08 -4.25 10.62
C ALA A 219 18.27 -5.66 11.20
N ALA A 220 17.64 -5.97 12.34
CA ALA A 220 17.67 -7.31 12.92
C ALA A 220 16.95 -8.33 12.04
N ALA A 221 15.76 -7.99 11.53
CA ALA A 221 15.04 -8.85 10.58
C ALA A 221 15.85 -9.09 9.30
N LEU A 222 16.48 -8.03 8.78
CA LEU A 222 17.38 -8.11 7.62
C LEU A 222 18.58 -9.02 7.90
N PHE A 223 19.22 -8.86 9.06
CA PHE A 223 20.35 -9.69 9.48
C PHE A 223 19.97 -11.17 9.57
N VAL A 224 18.80 -11.50 10.13
CA VAL A 224 18.31 -12.88 10.19
C VAL A 224 18.10 -13.49 8.80
N VAL A 225 17.51 -12.72 7.86
CA VAL A 225 17.31 -13.18 6.48
C VAL A 225 18.66 -13.39 5.77
N LEU A 226 19.61 -12.47 5.95
CA LEU A 226 20.96 -12.60 5.40
C LEU A 226 21.69 -13.82 5.95
N LEU A 227 21.63 -14.05 7.26
CA LEU A 227 22.25 -15.20 7.91
C LEU A 227 21.65 -16.51 7.41
N ALA A 228 20.32 -16.58 7.27
CA ALA A 228 19.64 -17.74 6.71
C ALA A 228 20.05 -18.01 5.25
N THR A 229 20.26 -16.95 4.46
CA THR A 229 20.73 -17.05 3.07
C THR A 229 22.14 -17.62 2.99
N ILE A 230 23.06 -17.09 3.81
CA ILE A 230 24.44 -17.57 3.89
C ILE A 230 24.46 -19.04 4.32
N LEU A 231 23.67 -19.40 5.33
CA LEU A 231 23.58 -20.77 5.83
C LEU A 231 23.03 -21.72 4.75
N ALA A 232 21.98 -21.32 4.02
CA ALA A 232 21.39 -22.11 2.94
C ALA A 232 22.40 -22.33 1.80
N LEU A 233 23.19 -21.32 1.45
CA LEU A 233 24.24 -21.42 0.44
C LEU A 233 25.39 -22.32 0.89
N PHE A 234 25.74 -22.26 2.18
CA PHE A 234 26.74 -23.14 2.76
C PHE A 234 26.29 -24.61 2.72
N LEU A 235 25.03 -24.87 3.09
CA LEU A 235 24.43 -26.21 3.08
C LEU A 235 24.25 -26.79 1.66
N SER A 236 24.05 -25.94 0.64
CA SER A 236 23.88 -26.40 -0.74
C SER A 236 25.20 -26.74 -1.44
N GLY A 237 26.35 -26.38 -0.84
CA GLY A 237 27.66 -26.53 -1.47
C GLY A 237 27.85 -25.65 -2.72
N ALA A 238 26.99 -24.64 -2.90
CA ALA A 238 27.06 -23.74 -4.04
C ALA A 238 28.33 -22.86 -3.99
N PRO A 239 28.92 -22.50 -5.14
CA PRO A 239 30.11 -21.67 -5.18
C PRO A 239 29.84 -20.27 -4.61
N ALA A 240 30.89 -19.57 -4.16
CA ALA A 240 30.77 -18.22 -3.61
C ALA A 240 30.08 -17.22 -4.56
N ALA A 241 30.10 -17.45 -5.88
CA ALA A 241 29.33 -16.69 -6.85
C ALA A 241 27.80 -16.72 -6.58
N ALA A 242 27.29 -17.78 -5.96
CA ALA A 242 25.89 -17.87 -5.55
C ALA A 242 25.55 -16.92 -4.38
N LEU A 243 26.52 -16.50 -3.57
CA LEU A 243 26.33 -15.42 -2.58
C LEU A 243 26.01 -14.09 -3.27
N ALA A 244 26.66 -13.80 -4.39
CA ALA A 244 26.35 -12.61 -5.18
C ALA A 244 24.92 -12.69 -5.75
N GLY A 245 24.48 -13.88 -6.16
CA GLY A 245 23.09 -14.13 -6.56
C GLY A 245 22.08 -13.90 -5.43
N GLY A 246 22.36 -14.41 -4.22
CA GLY A 246 21.50 -14.22 -3.05
C GLY A 246 21.42 -12.75 -2.60
N LEU A 247 22.55 -12.04 -2.59
CA LEU A 247 22.57 -10.59 -2.35
C LEU A 247 21.87 -9.81 -3.47
N GLY A 248 21.98 -10.28 -4.71
CA GLY A 248 21.23 -9.76 -5.86
C GLY A 248 19.72 -9.90 -5.68
N ALA A 249 19.25 -11.05 -5.20
CA ALA A 249 17.83 -11.28 -4.90
C ALA A 249 17.32 -10.32 -3.81
N LEU A 250 18.12 -10.07 -2.77
CA LEU A 250 17.82 -9.08 -1.74
C LEU A 250 17.81 -7.65 -2.30
N ALA A 251 18.80 -7.30 -3.13
CA ALA A 251 18.86 -5.99 -3.79
C ALA A 251 17.65 -5.77 -4.70
N LEU A 252 17.24 -6.79 -5.47
CA LEU A 252 16.03 -6.77 -6.28
C LEU A 252 14.77 -6.64 -5.40
N ALA A 253 14.70 -7.33 -4.27
CA ALA A 253 13.61 -7.18 -3.31
C ALA A 253 13.50 -5.74 -2.78
N PHE A 254 14.63 -5.12 -2.43
CA PHE A 254 14.70 -3.72 -2.01
C PHE A 254 14.35 -2.77 -3.13
N GLN A 255 14.93 -2.94 -4.31
CA GLN A 255 14.62 -2.14 -5.49
C GLN A 255 13.14 -2.25 -5.83
N LEU A 256 12.57 -3.44 -5.81
CA LEU A 256 11.16 -3.66 -6.07
C LEU A 256 10.31 -2.96 -5.01
N THR A 257 10.62 -3.13 -3.73
CA THR A 257 9.89 -2.44 -2.64
C THR A 257 9.99 -0.93 -2.76
N LEU A 258 11.17 -0.40 -3.07
CA LEU A 258 11.43 1.03 -3.23
C LEU A 258 10.77 1.57 -4.48
N THR A 259 10.84 0.85 -5.59
CA THR A 259 10.16 1.16 -6.86
C THR A 259 8.67 1.17 -6.63
N VAL A 260 8.09 0.13 -6.01
CA VAL A 260 6.68 0.09 -5.64
C VAL A 260 6.32 1.26 -4.75
N SER A 261 7.11 1.54 -3.71
CA SER A 261 6.80 2.59 -2.74
C SER A 261 6.90 3.99 -3.36
N LEU A 262 7.92 4.21 -4.18
CA LEU A 262 8.20 5.47 -4.86
C LEU A 262 7.21 5.70 -6.00
N PHE A 263 6.93 4.68 -6.82
CA PHE A 263 5.82 4.74 -7.77
C PHE A 263 4.52 4.93 -7.02
N SER A 264 4.19 4.17 -5.98
CA SER A 264 2.95 4.38 -5.20
C SER A 264 2.87 5.79 -4.62
N LEU A 265 3.98 6.43 -4.24
CA LEU A 265 4.05 7.79 -3.70
C LEU A 265 3.95 8.86 -4.81
N VAL A 266 4.74 8.74 -5.88
CA VAL A 266 4.68 9.59 -7.09
C VAL A 266 3.30 9.51 -7.70
N TYR A 267 2.77 8.30 -7.79
CA TYR A 267 1.42 8.07 -8.18
C TYR A 267 0.48 8.68 -7.12
N LEU A 268 0.62 8.51 -5.80
CA LEU A 268 -0.25 9.20 -4.81
C LEU A 268 -0.30 10.73 -4.99
N LEU A 269 0.80 11.30 -5.49
CA LEU A 269 0.97 12.70 -5.82
C LEU A 269 0.50 13.06 -7.24
N SER A 270 0.39 12.10 -8.16
CA SER A 270 0.10 12.30 -9.58
C SER A 270 -1.24 13.00 -9.87
N PRO A 271 -2.36 12.68 -9.22
CA PRO A 271 -3.59 13.45 -9.39
C PRO A 271 -3.62 14.74 -8.59
N LEU A 272 -2.71 14.92 -7.62
CA LEU A 272 -2.35 16.26 -7.14
C LEU A 272 -1.64 17.03 -8.28
N MET A 273 -0.82 16.34 -9.08
CA MET A 273 -0.22 16.89 -10.29
C MET A 273 -1.24 17.13 -11.42
N LEU A 274 -2.23 16.25 -11.63
CA LEU A 274 -3.34 16.49 -12.57
C LEU A 274 -4.25 17.62 -12.08
N LEU A 275 -4.46 17.75 -10.77
CA LEU A 275 -5.19 18.89 -10.20
C LEU A 275 -4.41 20.18 -10.41
N THR A 276 -3.07 20.16 -10.26
CA THR A 276 -2.23 21.32 -10.59
C THR A 276 -2.22 21.58 -12.09
N GLN A 277 -2.20 20.55 -12.94
CA GLN A 277 -2.25 20.70 -14.39
C GLN A 277 -3.59 21.31 -14.81
N PHE A 278 -4.70 20.77 -14.32
CA PHE A 278 -6.04 21.33 -14.51
C PHE A 278 -6.15 22.76 -13.98
N PHE A 279 -5.56 23.05 -12.82
CA PHE A 279 -5.51 24.41 -12.24
C PHE A 279 -4.68 25.37 -13.10
N PHE A 280 -3.51 24.94 -13.60
CA PHE A 280 -2.68 25.72 -14.51
C PHE A 280 -3.34 25.92 -15.88
N GLU A 281 -4.05 24.91 -16.40
CA GLU A 281 -4.85 25.00 -17.61
C GLU A 281 -6.03 25.96 -17.43
N ALA A 282 -6.72 25.93 -16.29
CA ALA A 282 -7.80 26.85 -15.94
C ALA A 282 -7.29 28.29 -15.76
N ILE A 283 -6.15 28.47 -15.10
CA ILE A 283 -5.48 29.78 -14.98
C ILE A 283 -5.04 30.28 -16.36
N ALA A 284 -4.42 29.43 -17.19
CA ALA A 284 -4.01 29.77 -18.54
C ALA A 284 -5.19 30.10 -19.45
N ALA A 285 -6.35 29.46 -19.25
CA ALA A 285 -7.60 29.84 -19.92
C ALA A 285 -8.07 31.24 -19.48
N LEU A 286 -8.03 31.53 -18.18
CA LEU A 286 -8.44 32.83 -17.62
C LEU A 286 -7.50 33.98 -18.04
N PHE A 287 -6.20 33.72 -18.20
CA PHE A 287 -5.24 34.68 -18.75
C PHE A 287 -5.41 34.89 -20.26
N ARG A 288 -5.72 33.83 -21.02
CA ARG A 288 -6.06 33.93 -22.46
C ARG A 288 -7.29 34.79 -22.69
N GLU A 289 -8.33 34.66 -21.87
CA GLU A 289 -9.52 35.52 -21.93
C GLU A 289 -9.22 37.01 -21.67
N ARG A 290 -8.15 37.31 -20.92
CA ARG A 290 -7.70 38.68 -20.64
C ARG A 290 -6.59 39.19 -21.56
N GLY A 291 -6.26 38.46 -22.63
CA GLY A 291 -5.26 38.89 -23.62
C GLY A 291 -3.80 38.88 -23.13
N LEU A 292 -3.50 38.20 -22.02
CA LEU A 292 -2.14 38.07 -21.50
C LEU A 292 -1.51 36.79 -22.05
N ALA A 293 -0.50 36.92 -22.91
CA ALA A 293 0.22 35.80 -23.50
C ALA A 293 1.20 35.18 -22.48
N LEU A 294 0.96 33.91 -22.11
CA LEU A 294 1.90 33.10 -21.33
C LEU A 294 2.74 32.20 -22.27
N PRO A 295 3.99 31.86 -21.90
CA PRO A 295 4.82 30.91 -22.63
C PRO A 295 4.15 29.53 -22.73
N ASN A 296 4.25 28.90 -23.90
CA ASN A 296 3.51 27.68 -24.23
C ASN A 296 4.07 26.46 -23.45
N PRO A 297 3.28 25.79 -22.58
CA PRO A 297 3.74 24.70 -21.71
C PRO A 297 4.19 23.44 -22.46
N ASP A 298 3.78 23.28 -23.72
CA ASP A 298 4.16 22.16 -24.59
C ASP A 298 5.66 22.08 -24.87
N GLN A 299 6.39 23.19 -24.71
CA GLN A 299 7.85 23.21 -24.87
C GLN A 299 8.60 22.62 -23.67
N LEU A 300 7.94 22.45 -22.52
CA LEU A 300 8.54 21.88 -21.30
C LEU A 300 8.24 20.38 -21.12
N LEU A 301 7.35 19.80 -21.93
CA LEU A 301 6.87 18.41 -21.81
C LEU A 301 7.06 17.59 -23.09
N ARG A 302 8.23 17.66 -23.73
CA ARG A 302 8.52 16.76 -24.87
C ARG A 302 8.42 15.29 -24.44
N PRO A 303 7.69 14.42 -25.17
CA PRO A 303 7.65 12.98 -24.89
C PRO A 303 9.01 12.35 -25.19
N PHE A 304 9.39 11.33 -24.41
CA PHE A 304 10.55 10.48 -24.68
C PHE A 304 10.51 9.87 -26.10
N PRO A 305 11.69 9.58 -26.69
CA PRO A 305 11.80 9.12 -28.08
C PRO A 305 11.02 7.82 -28.31
N GLN A 306 10.23 7.80 -29.40
CA GLN A 306 9.51 6.61 -29.86
C GLN A 306 10.50 5.62 -30.49
N VAL A 307 10.55 4.40 -29.96
CA VAL A 307 11.36 3.29 -30.46
C VAL A 307 10.74 2.74 -31.75
N ARG A 308 11.58 2.48 -32.76
CA ARG A 308 11.19 1.92 -34.07
C ARG A 308 11.03 0.39 -34.00
N PRO A 309 10.09 -0.21 -34.76
CA PRO A 309 9.69 -1.61 -34.61
C PRO A 309 10.57 -2.66 -35.34
N ASP A 310 11.75 -2.30 -35.84
CA ASP A 310 12.52 -3.16 -36.76
C ASP A 310 13.79 -3.80 -36.15
N GLU A 311 14.04 -3.65 -34.85
CA GLU A 311 15.16 -4.31 -34.16
C GLU A 311 14.75 -5.69 -33.63
N PRO A 312 15.61 -6.72 -33.79
CA PRO A 312 15.37 -8.05 -33.23
C PRO A 312 15.17 -7.94 -31.71
N LEU A 313 14.08 -8.53 -31.22
CA LEU A 313 13.66 -8.54 -29.82
C LEU A 313 14.74 -9.17 -28.91
N GLU A 314 15.76 -8.39 -28.55
CA GLU A 314 16.44 -8.56 -27.28
C GLU A 314 15.39 -8.30 -26.20
N PHE A 315 15.14 -9.29 -25.33
CA PHE A 315 14.29 -9.14 -24.16
C PHE A 315 14.97 -8.22 -23.14
N GLY A 316 15.10 -6.95 -23.48
CA GLY A 316 15.43 -5.85 -22.58
C GLY A 316 14.21 -5.46 -21.73
N PRO A 317 14.43 -4.69 -20.64
CA PRO A 317 13.39 -4.27 -19.69
C PRO A 317 12.37 -3.26 -20.26
N ASP A 318 12.31 -3.11 -21.59
CA ASP A 318 11.38 -2.22 -22.30
C ASP A 318 10.05 -2.92 -22.61
N ALA A 319 9.51 -3.64 -21.62
CA ALA A 319 8.06 -3.80 -21.58
C ALA A 319 7.53 -2.37 -21.40
N ALA A 320 6.99 -1.78 -22.46
CA ALA A 320 6.21 -0.55 -22.39
C ALA A 320 5.00 -0.82 -21.48
N VAL A 321 5.26 -0.77 -20.17
CA VAL A 321 4.27 -0.78 -19.12
C VAL A 321 3.36 0.36 -19.50
N ASN A 322 2.12 0.01 -19.86
CA ASN A 322 1.14 0.98 -20.28
C ASN A 322 0.85 1.89 -19.08
N TRP A 323 1.64 2.96 -18.96
CA TRP A 323 1.71 3.89 -17.83
C TRP A 323 0.35 4.53 -17.54
N GLN A 324 -0.52 4.58 -18.55
CA GLN A 324 -1.92 4.97 -18.45
C GLN A 324 -2.71 4.07 -17.50
N ILE A 325 -2.39 2.77 -17.44
CA ILE A 325 -3.05 1.79 -16.55
C ILE A 325 -2.78 2.12 -15.10
N ILE A 326 -1.52 2.41 -14.79
CA ILE A 326 -1.13 2.72 -13.43
C ILE A 326 -1.61 4.14 -13.07
N LEU A 327 -1.62 5.10 -14.02
CA LEU A 327 -2.17 6.44 -13.81
C LEU A 327 -3.68 6.45 -13.52
N ILE A 328 -4.48 5.61 -14.20
CA ILE A 328 -5.95 5.58 -13.98
C ILE A 328 -6.29 4.94 -12.64
N LEU A 329 -5.74 3.75 -12.35
CA LEU A 329 -5.95 3.05 -11.06
C LEU A 329 -5.58 3.93 -9.88
N LEU A 330 -4.58 4.76 -10.08
CA LEU A 330 -4.13 5.65 -9.05
C LEU A 330 -4.85 7.02 -9.05
N GLY A 331 -5.26 7.56 -10.20
CA GLY A 331 -6.17 8.71 -10.25
C GLY A 331 -7.38 8.47 -9.34
N VAL A 332 -7.93 7.26 -9.40
CA VAL A 332 -8.97 6.80 -8.48
C VAL A 332 -8.46 6.73 -7.04
N ALA A 333 -7.33 6.07 -6.76
CA ALA A 333 -6.77 5.96 -5.41
C ALA A 333 -6.56 7.30 -4.69
N VAL A 334 -6.23 8.37 -5.42
CA VAL A 334 -6.02 9.68 -4.81
C VAL A 334 -7.28 10.53 -4.74
N ILE A 335 -8.20 10.43 -5.68
CA ILE A 335 -9.55 11.00 -5.48
C ILE A 335 -10.11 10.45 -4.16
N LEU A 336 -9.87 9.16 -3.90
CA LEU A 336 -10.22 8.51 -2.65
C LEU A 336 -9.42 9.08 -1.44
N LEU A 337 -8.10 9.28 -1.53
CA LEU A 337 -7.30 9.87 -0.44
C LEU A 337 -7.60 11.36 -0.17
N ALA A 338 -7.87 12.14 -1.22
CA ALA A 338 -8.26 13.54 -1.10
C ALA A 338 -9.62 13.66 -0.42
N ALA A 339 -10.60 12.81 -0.79
CA ALA A 339 -11.88 12.73 -0.11
C ALA A 339 -11.72 12.35 1.38
N LEU A 340 -10.80 11.42 1.69
CA LEU A 340 -10.41 11.06 3.06
C LEU A 340 -9.86 12.26 3.84
N PHE A 341 -8.92 12.99 3.23
CA PHE A 341 -8.23 14.11 3.88
C PHE A 341 -9.19 15.27 4.15
N ILE A 342 -10.00 15.66 3.17
CA ILE A 342 -11.03 16.70 3.31
C ILE A 342 -11.99 16.35 4.44
N ARG A 343 -12.47 15.11 4.50
CA ARG A 343 -13.39 14.70 5.57
C ARG A 343 -12.73 14.67 6.95
N ARG A 344 -11.46 14.29 7.03
CA ARG A 344 -10.69 14.35 8.28
C ARG A 344 -10.63 15.79 8.81
N SER A 345 -10.40 16.76 7.92
CA SER A 345 -10.39 18.19 8.25
C SER A 345 -11.77 18.66 8.77
N TYR A 346 -12.86 18.27 8.10
CA TYR A 346 -14.21 18.60 8.56
C TYR A 346 -14.57 17.96 9.91
N ARG A 347 -14.14 16.72 10.18
CA ARG A 347 -14.37 16.07 11.49
C ARG A 347 -13.58 16.70 12.61
N GLN A 348 -12.39 17.23 12.33
CA GLN A 348 -11.61 17.96 13.34
C GLN A 348 -12.28 19.30 13.69
N GLY A 349 -12.89 19.97 12.71
CA GLY A 349 -13.69 21.18 12.94
C GLY A 349 -14.90 20.93 13.84
N SER A 350 -15.69 19.89 13.55
CA SER A 350 -16.91 19.62 14.33
C SER A 350 -16.66 19.10 15.75
N LEU A 351 -15.53 18.41 15.98
CA LEU A 351 -15.11 18.03 17.33
C LEU A 351 -14.61 19.24 18.13
N ALA A 352 -13.97 20.21 17.48
CA ALA A 352 -13.57 21.46 18.13
C ALA A 352 -14.80 22.28 18.57
N GLU A 353 -15.83 22.38 17.72
CA GLU A 353 -17.11 23.01 18.08
C GLU A 353 -17.82 22.30 19.22
N ARG A 354 -17.91 20.96 19.21
CA ARG A 354 -18.54 20.21 20.29
C ARG A 354 -17.79 20.33 21.62
N ASN A 355 -16.47 20.38 21.58
CA ASN A 355 -15.67 20.58 22.78
C ASN A 355 -15.77 22.04 23.28
N GLY A 356 -15.92 23.01 22.38
CA GLY A 356 -16.24 24.41 22.72
C GLY A 356 -17.59 24.52 23.43
N MET A 357 -18.66 23.96 22.87
CA MET A 357 -19.98 23.97 23.50
C MET A 357 -20.00 23.26 24.86
N ARG A 358 -19.19 22.21 25.05
CA ARG A 358 -19.07 21.52 26.34
C ARG A 358 -18.28 22.33 27.35
N ALA A 359 -17.22 23.03 26.92
CA ALA A 359 -16.46 23.93 27.78
C ALA A 359 -17.31 25.14 28.21
N ASP A 360 -18.05 25.74 27.29
CA ASP A 360 -18.98 26.84 27.59
C ASP A 360 -20.13 26.38 28.50
N GLY A 361 -20.67 25.18 28.28
CA GLY A 361 -21.70 24.61 29.14
C GLY A 361 -21.22 24.26 30.54
N LEU A 362 -19.94 23.86 30.69
CA LEU A 362 -19.33 23.63 32.00
C LEU A 362 -19.02 24.96 32.72
N ALA A 363 -18.54 25.97 32.01
CA ALA A 363 -18.32 27.31 32.57
C ALA A 363 -19.63 27.94 33.04
N ALA A 364 -20.70 27.86 32.23
CA ALA A 364 -22.01 28.36 32.62
C ALA A 364 -22.64 27.59 33.80
N ALA A 365 -22.34 26.31 33.94
CA ALA A 365 -22.80 25.51 35.07
C ALA A 365 -22.02 25.84 36.37
N ASP A 366 -20.74 26.18 36.27
CA ASP A 366 -19.91 26.63 37.39
C ASP A 366 -20.37 28.01 37.89
N ASP A 367 -20.59 28.96 36.97
CA ASP A 367 -21.11 30.30 37.30
C ASP A 367 -22.49 30.24 37.99
N ALA A 368 -23.38 29.34 37.53
CA ALA A 368 -24.70 29.14 38.15
C ALA A 368 -24.60 28.48 39.53
N ALA A 369 -23.61 27.62 39.76
CA ALA A 369 -23.37 27.00 41.06
C ALA A 369 -22.87 28.03 42.08
N ASP A 370 -21.98 28.92 41.67
CA ASP A 370 -21.44 30.01 42.51
C ASP A 370 -22.52 31.05 42.86
N GLU A 371 -23.40 31.43 41.92
CA GLU A 371 -24.55 32.31 42.22
C GLU A 371 -25.52 31.68 43.24
N GLY A 372 -25.74 30.37 43.15
CA GLY A 372 -26.59 29.63 44.10
C GLY A 372 -26.00 29.59 45.52
N LEU A 373 -24.67 29.49 45.64
CA LEU A 373 -23.94 29.54 46.90
C LEU A 373 -23.96 30.94 47.52
N ALA A 374 -23.73 31.98 46.72
CA ALA A 374 -23.80 33.36 47.17
C ALA A 374 -25.20 33.75 47.70
N ARG A 375 -26.27 33.32 47.02
CA ARG A 375 -27.65 33.52 47.49
C ARG A 375 -27.95 32.82 48.81
N ARG A 376 -27.41 31.61 49.03
CA ARG A 376 -27.59 30.87 50.29
C ARG A 376 -26.84 31.47 51.48
N LEU A 377 -25.73 32.16 51.22
CA LEU A 377 -24.96 32.85 52.26
C LEU A 377 -25.58 34.19 52.66
N LEU A 378 -26.29 34.87 51.76
CA LEU A 378 -27.00 36.12 52.04
C LEU A 378 -28.39 35.93 52.69
N SER A 379 -28.94 34.70 52.67
CA SER A 379 -30.26 34.40 53.26
C SER A 379 -30.19 33.91 54.71
N LYS A 380 -29.02 33.97 55.35
CA LYS A 380 -28.79 33.72 56.78
C LYS A 380 -28.30 35.00 57.41
#